data_AF-A0A564ZBM6-F1
#
_entry.id   AF-A0A564ZBM6-F1
#
_cell.length_a   1.000
_cell.length_b   1.000
_cell.length_c   1.000
_cell.angle_alpha   90.00
_cell.angle_beta   90.00
_cell.angle_gamma   90.00
#
_symmetry.space_group_name_H-M   'P 1'
#
loop_
_entity.id
_entity.type
_entity.pdbx_description
1 polymer ?
#
loop_
_entity_poly.entity_id
_entity_poly.type
_entity_poly.pdbx_seq_one_letter_code
_entity_poly.pdbx_strand_id
1 'polypeptide(L)'
;MDSDWFQRGSAPKFLKVELKSNHESSKRMDKPEAQECLRQLFAERRLFDRCPVDHRDRKTKIEATLPPGVESSGVPGYNKMQLMQNLIVSLYTKPGPISGQERCVEQNPCAMINQNQPFVKSFIVIDEDVRKQQHRVSELRERLQAARKIAAEKQKF
;
A
#
# COMPACT_ATOMS: atom_id res chain seq x y z
N MET A 1 -3.15 35.63 23.38
CA MET A 1 -2.12 35.17 24.31
C MET A 1 -1.92 33.70 24.06
N ASP A 2 -0.76 33.41 23.51
CA ASP A 2 -0.36 32.16 22.85
C ASP A 2 -0.09 31.04 23.86
N SER A 3 -0.74 29.89 23.66
CA SER A 3 -0.38 28.66 24.37
C SER A 3 0.71 27.95 23.58
N ASP A 4 1.91 28.22 24.04
CA ASP A 4 3.22 27.88 23.49
C ASP A 4 3.47 26.36 23.52
N TRP A 5 3.22 25.68 22.40
CA TRP A 5 3.45 24.22 22.25
C TRP A 5 4.92 23.83 22.07
N PHE A 6 5.85 24.79 22.09
CA PHE A 6 7.26 24.59 21.77
C PHE A 6 8.23 24.85 22.92
N GLN A 7 7.94 24.37 24.13
CA GLN A 7 9.01 24.15 25.11
C GLN A 7 9.76 22.84 24.83
N ARG A 8 10.63 22.86 23.81
CA ARG A 8 11.70 21.86 23.61
C ARG A 8 12.80 22.10 24.63
N GLY A 9 12.62 21.55 25.84
CA GLY A 9 13.54 21.71 26.97
C GLY A 9 14.07 20.40 27.56
N SER A 10 14.19 19.33 26.78
CA SER A 10 15.20 18.26 26.95
C SER A 10 14.94 17.17 25.92
N ALA A 11 16.00 16.64 25.31
CA ALA A 11 15.88 15.43 24.51
C ALA A 11 15.40 14.29 25.43
N PRO A 12 14.44 13.44 25.00
CA PRO A 12 14.07 12.28 25.78
C PRO A 12 15.33 11.45 26.00
N LYS A 13 15.66 11.16 27.27
CA LYS A 13 16.75 10.24 27.61
C LYS A 13 16.31 8.83 27.25
N PHE A 14 16.40 8.48 25.97
CA PHE A 14 16.25 7.09 25.56
C PHE A 14 17.39 6.30 26.20
N LEU A 15 17.06 5.22 26.92
CA LEU A 15 18.06 4.25 27.33
C LEU A 15 18.81 3.81 26.08
N LYS A 16 20.15 3.84 26.14
CA LYS A 16 21.00 3.42 25.03
C LYS A 16 20.72 1.94 24.77
N VAL A 17 19.99 1.66 23.69
CA VAL A 17 19.65 0.29 23.29
C VAL A 17 20.94 -0.34 22.75
N GLU A 18 21.55 -1.24 23.50
CA GLU A 18 22.64 -2.06 22.99
C GLU A 18 22.06 -3.23 22.19
N LEU A 19 22.24 -3.15 20.87
CA LEU A 19 21.93 -4.25 19.97
C LEU A 19 23.01 -5.32 20.10
N LYS A 20 22.78 -6.34 20.93
CA LYS A 20 23.68 -7.49 21.02
C LYS A 20 23.33 -8.46 19.89
N SER A 21 24.05 -8.34 18.76
CA SER A 21 23.81 -9.10 17.52
C SER A 21 24.05 -10.61 17.71
N ASN A 22 24.93 -11.04 18.62
CA ASN A 22 25.23 -12.46 18.86
C ASN A 22 25.65 -12.77 20.32
N HIS A 23 25.48 -14.04 20.71
CA HIS A 23 26.03 -14.60 21.95
C HIS A 23 27.55 -14.81 21.81
N GLU A 24 28.33 -14.66 22.89
CA GLU A 24 29.81 -14.65 22.88
C GLU A 24 30.45 -15.93 22.31
N SER A 25 29.70 -17.02 22.24
CA SER A 25 30.14 -18.32 21.71
C SER A 25 29.85 -18.53 20.21
N SER A 26 29.22 -17.57 19.53
CA SER A 26 28.85 -17.71 18.11
C SER A 26 30.07 -17.56 17.20
N LYS A 27 30.39 -18.62 16.44
CA LYS A 27 31.47 -18.63 15.43
C LYS A 27 31.04 -18.13 14.04
N ARG A 28 29.82 -17.60 13.91
CA ARG A 28 29.31 -17.08 12.63
C ARG A 28 29.84 -15.66 12.42
N MET A 29 30.61 -15.47 11.36
CA MET A 29 30.92 -14.12 10.88
C MET A 29 29.67 -13.58 10.18
N ASP A 30 29.01 -12.61 10.81
CA ASP A 30 27.96 -11.85 10.15
C ASP A 30 28.60 -11.05 9.02
N LYS A 31 28.20 -11.32 7.77
CA LYS A 31 28.32 -10.31 6.70
C LYS A 31 27.66 -9.05 7.26
N PRO A 32 28.23 -7.84 7.09
CA PRO A 32 27.47 -6.63 7.36
C PRO A 32 26.27 -6.69 6.43
N GLU A 33 25.13 -7.10 6.97
CA GLU A 33 23.85 -7.02 6.30
C GLU A 33 23.78 -5.55 5.91
N ALA A 34 23.70 -5.31 4.60
CA ALA A 34 23.49 -3.98 4.09
C ALA A 34 22.44 -3.36 4.99
N GLN A 35 22.76 -2.21 5.57
CA GLN A 35 21.86 -1.42 6.39
C GLN A 35 20.73 -0.95 5.47
N GLU A 36 19.93 -1.88 4.96
CA GLU A 36 18.68 -1.67 4.27
C GLU A 36 17.79 -1.18 5.37
N CYS A 37 17.78 0.14 5.40
CA CYS A 37 17.26 0.97 6.44
C CYS A 37 16.00 0.34 7.07
N LEU A 38 15.96 0.28 8.40
CA LEU A 38 14.78 -0.03 9.22
C LEU A 38 13.67 1.00 8.98
N ARG A 39 13.20 1.12 7.73
CA ARG A 39 12.53 2.29 7.20
C ARG A 39 11.06 2.08 6.92
N GLN A 40 10.56 0.85 6.94
CA GLN A 40 9.25 0.61 6.37
C GLN A 40 8.10 0.68 7.41
N LEU A 41 8.25 0.06 8.59
CA LEU A 41 7.17 0.05 9.60
C LEU A 41 6.87 1.44 10.19
N PHE A 42 7.88 2.28 10.40
CA PHE A 42 7.70 3.62 10.96
C PHE A 42 7.32 4.68 9.92
N ALA A 43 7.67 4.49 8.64
CA ALA A 43 7.30 5.43 7.58
C ALA A 43 5.82 5.34 7.20
N GLU A 44 5.28 4.11 7.13
CA GLU A 44 3.87 3.85 6.79
C GLU A 44 2.87 4.40 7.83
N ARG A 45 3.34 4.68 9.06
CA ARG A 45 2.51 5.24 10.14
C ARG A 45 2.55 6.76 10.23
N ARG A 46 3.41 7.47 9.50
CA ARG A 46 3.55 8.94 9.60
C ARG A 46 2.50 9.74 8.82
N LEU A 47 1.73 9.08 7.96
CA LEU A 47 0.75 9.74 7.08
C LEU A 47 -0.66 9.13 7.20
N PHE A 48 -0.93 8.38 8.29
CA PHE A 48 -2.21 7.70 8.48
C PHE A 48 -3.42 8.65 8.56
N ASP A 49 -3.18 9.90 8.96
CA ASP A 49 -4.15 10.97 9.13
C ASP A 49 -4.23 11.91 7.92
N ARG A 50 -3.44 11.68 6.86
CA ARG A 50 -3.38 12.55 5.69
C ARG A 50 -4.05 11.93 4.48
N CYS A 51 -4.93 12.69 3.84
CA CYS A 51 -5.54 12.32 2.57
C CYS A 51 -4.96 13.15 1.43
N PRO A 52 -4.70 12.55 0.25
CA PRO A 52 -4.36 13.31 -0.95
C PRO A 52 -5.54 14.21 -1.33
N VAL A 53 -5.24 15.47 -1.65
CA VAL A 53 -6.20 16.47 -2.13
C VAL A 53 -5.82 16.92 -3.54
N ASP A 54 -6.81 17.25 -4.36
CA ASP A 54 -6.56 17.82 -5.68
C ASP A 54 -5.75 19.12 -5.53
N HIS A 55 -4.69 19.25 -6.31
CA HIS A 55 -3.82 20.42 -6.28
C HIS A 55 -4.53 21.71 -6.74
N ARG A 56 -5.63 21.58 -7.51
CA ARG A 56 -6.38 22.71 -8.08
C ARG A 56 -7.30 23.36 -7.06
N ASP A 57 -8.06 22.55 -6.32
CA ASP A 57 -9.08 23.03 -5.38
C ASP A 57 -8.62 22.93 -3.91
N ARG A 58 -7.58 22.13 -3.62
CA ARG A 58 -7.02 21.85 -2.27
C ARG A 58 -8.06 21.37 -1.23
N LYS A 59 -9.29 21.08 -1.65
CA LYS A 59 -10.43 20.68 -0.81
C LYS A 59 -10.97 19.31 -1.20
N THR A 60 -11.02 19.01 -2.50
CA THR A 60 -11.48 17.72 -3.00
C THR A 60 -10.49 16.63 -2.59
N LYS A 61 -10.95 15.73 -1.72
CA LYS A 61 -10.20 14.53 -1.37
C LYS A 61 -10.22 13.59 -2.56
N ILE A 62 -9.06 13.06 -2.93
CA ILE A 62 -8.98 12.01 -3.93
C ILE A 62 -9.37 10.72 -3.23
N GLU A 63 -10.62 10.30 -3.42
CA GLU A 63 -11.08 8.99 -2.99
C GLU A 63 -10.50 7.93 -3.91
N ALA A 64 -9.40 7.32 -3.48
CA ALA A 64 -8.81 6.18 -4.15
C ALA A 64 -9.38 4.90 -3.53
N THR A 65 -10.18 4.18 -4.30
CA THR A 65 -10.78 2.91 -3.87
C THR A 65 -9.96 1.74 -4.40
N LEU A 66 -9.64 0.79 -3.53
CA LEU A 66 -9.02 -0.47 -3.93
C LEU A 66 -9.96 -1.30 -4.81
N PRO A 67 -9.45 -2.03 -5.80
CA PRO A 67 -10.25 -3.00 -6.54
C PRO A 67 -10.91 -4.02 -5.59
N PRO A 68 -12.11 -4.52 -5.93
CA PRO A 68 -12.74 -5.60 -5.19
C PRO A 68 -11.81 -6.82 -5.10
N GLY A 69 -11.69 -7.42 -3.90
CA GLY A 69 -10.83 -8.57 -3.65
C GLY A 69 -9.39 -8.24 -3.26
N VAL A 70 -8.97 -6.97 -3.32
CA VAL A 70 -7.67 -6.55 -2.79
C VAL A 70 -7.81 -6.20 -1.31
N GLU A 71 -7.25 -7.05 -0.45
CA GLU A 71 -7.35 -6.94 1.00
C GLU A 71 -5.98 -6.90 1.67
N SER A 72 -5.89 -6.29 2.86
CA SER A 72 -4.66 -6.29 3.66
C SER A 72 -4.39 -7.67 4.24
N SER A 73 -3.13 -8.07 4.36
CA SER A 73 -2.70 -9.35 4.96
C SER A 73 -2.86 -9.42 6.50
N GLY A 74 -3.84 -8.70 7.08
CA GLY A 74 -4.18 -8.82 8.49
C GLY A 74 -3.25 -8.10 9.47
N VAL A 75 -2.36 -7.23 9.00
CA VAL A 75 -1.43 -6.51 9.90
C VAL A 75 -2.25 -5.57 10.81
N PRO A 76 -2.15 -5.68 12.15
CA PRO A 76 -2.91 -4.85 13.06
C PRO A 76 -2.66 -3.35 12.85
N GLY A 77 -3.75 -2.56 12.77
CA GLY A 77 -3.67 -1.12 12.55
C GLY A 77 -3.36 -0.71 11.11
N TYR A 78 -3.38 -1.66 10.17
CA TYR A 78 -3.16 -1.41 8.75
C TYR A 78 -4.49 -1.13 8.04
N ASN A 79 -4.65 0.08 7.50
CA ASN A 79 -5.89 0.50 6.86
C ASN A 79 -5.81 0.42 5.32
N LYS A 80 -6.95 0.56 4.64
CA LYS A 80 -7.02 0.51 3.16
C LYS A 80 -6.15 1.57 2.47
N MET A 81 -5.97 2.74 3.08
CA MET A 81 -5.12 3.81 2.54
C MET A 81 -3.63 3.48 2.63
N GLN A 82 -3.20 2.85 3.73
CA GLN A 82 -1.83 2.37 3.90
C GLN A 82 -1.52 1.23 2.95
N LEU A 83 -2.48 0.32 2.75
CA LEU A 83 -2.39 -0.72 1.74
C LEU A 83 -2.21 -0.14 0.34
N MET A 84 -2.99 0.88 -0.02
CA MET A 84 -2.82 1.61 -1.28
C MET A 84 -1.43 2.22 -1.39
N GLN A 85 -0.95 2.93 -0.37
CA GLN A 85 0.37 3.56 -0.39
C GLN A 85 1.49 2.53 -0.55
N ASN A 86 1.44 1.41 0.16
CA ASN A 86 2.42 0.35 0.06
C ASN A 86 2.39 -0.33 -1.32
N LEU A 87 1.21 -0.55 -1.91
CA LEU A 87 1.07 -1.03 -3.28
C LEU A 87 1.70 -0.05 -4.29
N ILE A 88 1.44 1.25 -4.16
CA ILE A 88 2.03 2.28 -5.03
C ILE A 88 3.55 2.28 -4.92
N VAL A 89 4.09 2.26 -3.69
CA VAL A 89 5.54 2.20 -3.46
C VAL A 89 6.14 0.93 -4.03
N SER A 90 5.48 -0.22 -3.85
CA SER A 90 5.93 -1.49 -4.39
C SER A 90 5.96 -1.48 -5.92
N LEU A 91 4.90 -0.98 -6.57
CA LEU A 91 4.84 -0.83 -8.04
C LEU A 91 5.89 0.14 -8.58
N TYR A 92 6.19 1.20 -7.82
CA TYR A 92 7.17 2.20 -8.22
C TYR A 92 8.62 1.69 -8.05
N THR A 93 8.90 0.96 -6.97
CA THR A 93 10.26 0.52 -6.62
C THR A 93 10.65 -0.81 -7.24
N LYS A 94 9.68 -1.69 -7.50
CA LYS A 94 9.93 -3.05 -8.02
C LYS A 94 9.29 -3.21 -9.40
N PRO A 95 10.09 -3.28 -10.47
CA PRO A 95 9.59 -3.63 -11.79
C PRO A 95 9.27 -5.13 -11.83
N GLY A 96 7.99 -5.49 -11.72
CA GLY A 96 7.55 -6.89 -11.78
C GLY A 96 6.14 -7.11 -11.22
N PRO A 97 5.58 -8.32 -11.39
CA PRO A 97 4.29 -8.66 -10.83
C PRO A 97 4.33 -8.67 -9.30
N ILE A 98 3.24 -8.23 -8.67
CA ILE A 98 3.05 -8.28 -7.22
C ILE A 98 2.29 -9.57 -6.87
N SER A 99 2.96 -10.52 -6.21
CA SER A 99 2.34 -11.79 -5.81
C SER A 99 1.58 -11.74 -4.48
N GLY A 100 1.67 -10.64 -3.71
CA GLY A 100 1.08 -10.53 -2.37
C GLY A 100 1.68 -11.50 -1.35
N GLN A 101 1.13 -11.51 -0.13
CA GLN A 101 1.54 -12.41 0.96
C GLN A 101 0.80 -13.75 0.84
N GLU A 102 1.56 -14.84 0.83
CA GLU A 102 1.00 -16.21 0.80
C GLU A 102 0.35 -16.58 2.15
N ARG A 103 0.90 -16.08 3.26
CA ARG A 103 0.39 -16.32 4.62
C ARG A 103 -0.14 -15.03 5.22
N CYS A 104 -1.39 -15.09 5.69
CA CYS A 104 -2.05 -13.97 6.34
C CYS A 104 -1.85 -14.04 7.86
N VAL A 105 -1.57 -12.90 8.49
CA VAL A 105 -1.44 -12.78 9.95
C VAL A 105 -2.73 -13.17 10.67
N GLU A 106 -3.89 -13.00 10.01
CA GLU A 106 -5.20 -13.41 10.52
C GLU A 106 -5.30 -14.93 10.76
N GLN A 107 -4.64 -15.75 9.94
CA GLN A 107 -4.70 -17.21 10.05
C GLN A 107 -3.64 -17.74 11.02
N ASN A 108 -2.48 -17.07 11.07
CA ASN A 108 -1.40 -17.42 11.97
C ASN A 108 -0.67 -16.14 12.40
N PRO A 109 -0.88 -15.65 13.63
CA PRO A 109 -0.25 -14.41 14.10
C PRO A 109 1.28 -14.54 14.24
N CYS A 110 1.80 -15.76 14.29
CA CYS A 110 3.24 -16.06 14.30
C CYS A 110 3.80 -16.29 12.88
N ALA A 111 3.00 -16.13 11.82
CA ALA A 111 3.49 -16.26 10.46
C ALA A 111 4.52 -15.17 10.17
N MET A 112 5.68 -15.60 9.68
CA MET A 112 6.69 -14.68 9.17
C MET A 112 6.16 -14.06 7.87
N ILE A 113 6.06 -12.73 7.85
CA ILE A 113 5.63 -11.95 6.69
C ILE A 113 6.82 -11.72 5.78
N ASN A 114 6.65 -11.89 4.47
CA ASN A 114 7.68 -11.62 3.50
C ASN A 114 7.83 -10.10 3.31
N GLN A 115 8.94 -9.54 3.79
CA GLN A 115 9.23 -8.10 3.70
C GLN A 115 9.46 -7.63 2.25
N ASN A 116 9.75 -8.57 1.34
CA ASN A 116 9.91 -8.26 -0.08
C ASN A 116 8.58 -8.17 -0.83
N GLN A 117 7.46 -8.51 -0.20
CA GLN A 117 6.13 -8.41 -0.78
C GLN A 117 5.30 -7.35 -0.04
N PRO A 118 4.40 -6.64 -0.73
CA PRO A 118 3.47 -5.72 -0.08
C PRO A 118 2.58 -6.46 0.92
N PHE A 119 2.05 -5.75 1.93
CA PHE A 119 1.16 -6.32 2.97
C PHE A 119 -0.27 -6.55 2.46
N VAL A 120 -0.40 -7.10 1.26
CA VAL A 120 -1.66 -7.44 0.59
C VAL A 120 -1.84 -8.95 0.64
N LYS A 121 -3.06 -9.46 0.84
CA LYS A 121 -3.35 -10.89 0.67
C LYS A 121 -3.06 -11.29 -0.77
N SER A 122 -2.59 -12.52 -0.98
CA SER A 122 -2.43 -13.06 -2.33
C SER A 122 -3.79 -13.04 -3.05
N PHE A 123 -3.82 -12.40 -4.22
CA PHE A 123 -5.00 -12.36 -5.08
C PHE A 123 -4.72 -13.22 -6.30
N ILE A 124 -5.60 -14.18 -6.57
CA ILE A 124 -5.48 -15.10 -7.71
C ILE A 124 -6.58 -14.74 -8.71
N VAL A 125 -6.17 -14.38 -9.93
CA VAL A 125 -7.09 -14.17 -11.05
C VAL A 125 -7.40 -15.52 -11.66
N ILE A 126 -8.67 -15.88 -11.71
CA ILE A 126 -9.13 -17.10 -12.41
C ILE A 126 -9.74 -16.76 -13.78
N ASP A 127 -9.85 -17.76 -14.65
CA ASP A 127 -10.42 -17.61 -15.99
C ASP A 127 -11.84 -17.04 -15.98
N GLU A 128 -12.61 -17.33 -14.93
CA GLU A 128 -13.94 -16.77 -14.73
C GLU A 128 -13.92 -15.24 -14.56
N ASP A 129 -12.96 -14.72 -13.81
CA ASP A 129 -12.80 -13.27 -13.60
C ASP A 129 -12.41 -12.57 -14.91
N VAL A 130 -11.52 -13.21 -15.68
CA VAL A 130 -11.12 -12.74 -17.00
C VAL A 130 -12.33 -12.68 -17.93
N ARG A 131 -13.15 -13.73 -17.96
CA ARG A 131 -14.34 -13.79 -18.83
C ARG A 131 -15.38 -12.74 -18.46
N LYS A 132 -15.66 -12.57 -17.16
CA LYS A 132 -16.56 -11.51 -16.66
C LYS A 132 -16.07 -10.13 -17.05
N GLN A 133 -14.76 -9.87 -16.91
CA GLN A 133 -14.19 -8.59 -17.26
C GLN A 133 -14.23 -8.33 -18.77
N GLN A 134 -13.93 -9.35 -19.59
CA GLN A 134 -14.05 -9.26 -21.06
C GLN A 134 -15.48 -8.94 -21.50
N HIS A 135 -16.47 -9.61 -20.91
CA HIS A 135 -17.88 -9.36 -21.20
C HIS A 135 -18.27 -7.92 -20.86
N ARG A 136 -17.93 -7.45 -19.65
CA ARG A 136 -18.18 -6.06 -19.21
C ARG A 136 -17.55 -5.03 -20.15
N VAL A 137 -16.32 -5.27 -20.59
CA VAL A 137 -15.63 -4.38 -21.54
C VAL A 137 -16.34 -4.36 -22.91
N SER A 138 -16.84 -5.51 -23.37
CA SER A 138 -17.61 -5.59 -24.62
C SER A 138 -18.88 -4.74 -24.54
N GLU A 139 -19.68 -4.90 -23.49
CA GLU A 139 -20.91 -4.13 -23.29
C GLU A 139 -20.63 -2.61 -23.25
N LEU A 140 -19.58 -2.20 -22.54
CA LEU A 140 -19.20 -0.79 -22.45
C LEU A 140 -18.77 -0.21 -23.81
N ARG A 141 -18.08 -1.01 -24.64
CA ARG A 141 -17.72 -0.59 -26.00
C ARG A 141 -18.95 -0.40 -26.87
N GLU A 142 -19.91 -1.30 -26.82
CA GLU A 142 -21.17 -1.18 -27.58
C GLU A 142 -21.95 0.06 -27.15
N ARG A 143 -22.11 0.28 -25.84
CA ARG A 143 -22.76 1.48 -25.29
C ARG A 143 -22.06 2.76 -25.73
N LEU A 144 -20.72 2.78 -25.70
CA LEU A 144 -19.93 3.92 -26.15
C LEU A 144 -20.10 4.18 -27.66
N GLN A 145 -20.12 3.13 -28.48
CA GLN A 145 -20.35 3.25 -29.92
C GLN A 145 -21.75 3.81 -30.22
N ALA A 146 -22.78 3.32 -29.53
CA ALA A 146 -24.14 3.84 -29.67
C ALA A 146 -24.22 5.32 -29.27
N ALA A 147 -23.64 5.69 -28.13
CA ALA A 147 -23.59 7.08 -27.67
C ALA A 147 -22.85 8.00 -28.67
N ARG A 148 -21.74 7.53 -29.25
CA ARG A 148 -21.00 8.27 -30.29
C ARG A 148 -21.81 8.48 -31.56
N LYS A 149 -22.57 7.46 -32.01
CA LYS A 149 -23.45 7.59 -33.18
C LYS A 149 -24.53 8.64 -32.94
N ILE A 150 -25.20 8.60 -31.79
CA ILE A 150 -26.23 9.59 -31.40
C ILE A 150 -25.62 10.99 -31.33
N ALA A 151 -24.43 11.15 -30.74
CA ALA A 151 -23.76 12.45 -30.66
C ALA A 151 -23.42 13.00 -32.06
N ALA A 152 -22.96 12.14 -32.97
CA ALA A 152 -22.67 12.53 -34.36
C ALA A 152 -23.93 12.90 -35.15
N GLU A 153 -25.08 12.27 -34.88
CA GLU A 153 -26.37 12.62 -35.48
C GLU A 153 -26.90 13.96 -34.97
N LYS A 154 -26.77 14.23 -33.67
CA LYS A 154 -27.16 15.53 -33.07
C LYS A 154 -26.32 16.70 -33.58
N GLN A 155 -25.12 16.45 -34.08
CA GLN A 155 -24.23 17.49 -34.61
C GLN A 155 -24.52 17.84 -36.08
N LYS A 156 -25.45 17.12 -36.73
CA LYS A 156 -25.88 17.36 -38.12
C LYS A 156 -27.13 18.25 -38.23
N PHE A 157 -27.73 18.60 -37.09
CA PHE A 157 -28.82 19.58 -36.97
C PHE A 157 -28.29 20.84 -36.28
#